data_AF-A0A1A2ZH33-F1
#
_entry.id   AF-A0A1A2ZH33-F1
#
_cell.length_a   1.000
_cell.length_b   1.000
_cell.length_c   1.000
_cell.angle_alpha   90.00
_cell.angle_beta   90.00
_cell.angle_gamma   90.00
#
_symmetry.space_group_name_H-M   'P 1'
#
loop_
_entity.id
_entity.type
_entity.pdbx_description
1 polymer ?
#
loop_
_entity_poly.entity_id
_entity_poly.type
_entity_poly.pdbx_seq_one_letter_code
_entity_poly.pdbx_strand_id
1 'polypeptide(L)'
;MPRSVTAKSRAWRGRASRATVAALLLTSGALAGLPPASAISPPTVDPGAVPPDGPPGPPAPMKQNSYCTEVGVLPGTDFRLQPKYMDMLNLQEAWQFGRGAGQKVAVIDTGVTPHPRFPHLIPGGDYIMSGDGLSDCDAHGTIVASMIGAAPANGATAPPAAPRKPVTIPTTEPPPKAPPPQTVTLSPLPQTVTMVPPPPQSEAPAPGPFGGPPPPPAPAGPPAPAGPPAPAGAAPGPGQAPAANHGGGTVTIPGYSGGRQVIGVDNPVNRTGPRPLDPPKPPPPPAPPPGAPSSQAPDAYSGIAPDVDIIAIRQSSQAFGLKDAYTGDEDPQTRAKVDDVETMARAIVHAANLGATVINISDVTCMSARNIIDQRTLGAAVRYAAVDKNVVIVAAAGDTSKKDCKQNPAFDPMQPKDPRDWSGVTTVVTPSWYSDYVLTVGAVDTEGRPLTQGGGQGSTSVAGPWVGIAAPGTDVIGLSPRDDGLINAIDGPDNTLLVPAGTSFSTAIVSGVAALVRAKYPQLSAYQVINRLERTARAPARGVDNQVGYGVVDPVAALTWDVPDGPAKPPQQLSAPLNIPKPAPDRDMVPVWVAAGGLFAALLIGGAVFGIAVFIKRTRKQQ
;
A
#
# COMPACT_ATOMS: atom_id res chain seq x y z
N MET A 1 -21.59 -91.76 26.08
CA MET A 1 -22.77 -90.97 26.48
C MET A 1 -22.48 -89.50 26.27
N PRO A 2 -23.36 -88.75 25.59
CA PRO A 2 -23.08 -87.44 25.01
C PRO A 2 -23.53 -86.27 25.89
N ARG A 3 -23.00 -85.07 25.67
CA ARG A 3 -23.81 -83.85 25.64
C ARG A 3 -23.12 -82.73 24.85
N SER A 4 -23.70 -82.48 23.69
CA SER A 4 -23.53 -81.35 22.80
C SER A 4 -23.98 -80.02 23.43
N VAL A 5 -23.21 -78.95 23.25
CA VAL A 5 -23.74 -77.58 23.14
C VAL A 5 -23.01 -76.84 22.03
N THR A 6 -23.58 -76.89 20.83
CA THR A 6 -23.43 -75.88 19.79
C THR A 6 -24.38 -74.72 20.07
N ALA A 7 -23.86 -73.48 20.09
CA ALA A 7 -24.44 -72.27 19.48
C ALA A 7 -24.09 -70.99 20.26
N LYS A 8 -23.36 -70.07 19.60
CA LYS A 8 -23.72 -68.65 19.39
C LYS A 8 -22.48 -67.84 18.99
N SER A 9 -22.01 -68.02 17.75
CA SER A 9 -20.97 -67.14 17.15
C SER A 9 -21.47 -66.32 15.94
N ARG A 10 -22.79 -66.25 15.73
CA ARG A 10 -23.38 -65.67 14.49
C ARG A 10 -24.11 -64.33 14.68
N ALA A 11 -23.98 -63.66 15.83
CA ALA A 11 -24.60 -62.35 16.07
C ALA A 11 -23.59 -61.18 16.13
N TRP A 12 -22.28 -61.46 16.10
CA TRP A 12 -21.22 -60.46 16.27
C TRP A 12 -20.46 -60.13 14.98
N ARG A 13 -20.98 -60.54 13.81
CA ARG A 13 -20.43 -60.14 12.50
C ARG A 13 -21.28 -59.09 11.77
N GLY A 14 -22.53 -58.85 12.19
CA GLY A 14 -23.43 -57.89 11.55
C GLY A 14 -23.33 -56.44 12.05
N ARG A 15 -22.79 -56.21 13.26
CA ARG A 15 -22.65 -54.85 13.83
C ARG A 15 -21.28 -54.22 13.54
N ALA A 16 -20.23 -55.02 13.41
CA ALA A 16 -18.89 -54.53 13.08
C ALA A 16 -18.81 -53.96 11.64
N SER A 17 -19.45 -54.60 10.67
CA SER A 17 -19.43 -54.13 9.27
C SER A 17 -20.21 -52.83 9.04
N ARG A 18 -21.26 -52.55 9.84
CA ARG A 18 -22.03 -51.30 9.74
C ARG A 18 -21.33 -50.10 10.40
N ALA A 19 -20.61 -50.33 11.50
CA ALA A 19 -19.84 -49.27 12.15
C ALA A 19 -18.63 -48.82 11.31
N THR A 20 -18.00 -49.75 10.59
CA THR A 20 -16.81 -49.46 9.77
C THR A 20 -17.15 -48.66 8.51
N VAL A 21 -18.28 -48.96 7.85
CA VAL A 21 -18.75 -48.20 6.67
C VAL A 21 -19.26 -46.80 7.04
N ALA A 22 -19.94 -46.65 8.20
CA ALA A 22 -20.36 -45.35 8.70
C ALA A 22 -19.16 -44.46 9.08
N ALA A 23 -18.11 -45.02 9.68
CA ALA A 23 -16.89 -44.29 10.03
C ALA A 23 -16.08 -43.85 8.79
N LEU A 24 -16.04 -44.65 7.72
CA LEU A 24 -15.40 -44.30 6.45
C LEU A 24 -16.18 -43.21 5.68
N LEU A 25 -17.52 -43.20 5.74
CA LEU A 25 -18.33 -42.14 5.13
C LEU A 25 -18.28 -40.81 5.92
N LEU A 26 -18.19 -40.87 7.25
CA LEU A 26 -18.04 -39.67 8.10
C LEU A 26 -16.64 -39.04 7.99
N THR A 27 -15.58 -39.84 7.77
CA THR A 27 -14.23 -39.32 7.55
C THR A 27 -14.00 -38.80 6.13
N SER A 28 -14.69 -39.36 5.13
CA SER A 28 -14.66 -38.85 3.75
C SER A 28 -15.41 -37.51 3.60
N GLY A 29 -16.48 -37.30 4.37
CA GLY A 29 -17.22 -36.03 4.38
C GLY A 29 -16.52 -34.89 5.12
N ALA A 30 -15.71 -35.19 6.14
CA ALA A 30 -14.99 -34.18 6.93
C ALA A 30 -13.78 -33.56 6.22
N LEU A 31 -13.20 -34.25 5.23
CA LEU A 31 -12.11 -33.72 4.41
C LEU A 31 -12.60 -32.91 3.19
N ALA A 32 -13.88 -33.02 2.83
CA ALA A 32 -14.47 -32.32 1.69
C ALA A 32 -14.95 -30.88 2.01
N GLY A 33 -14.72 -30.41 3.24
CA GLY A 33 -15.21 -29.11 3.72
C GLY A 33 -14.15 -28.22 4.39
N LEU A 34 -12.88 -28.61 4.37
CA LEU A 34 -11.81 -27.67 4.73
C LEU A 34 -11.71 -26.66 3.59
N PRO A 35 -11.93 -25.36 3.83
CA PRO A 35 -11.65 -24.36 2.80
C PRO A 35 -10.19 -24.54 2.38
N PRO A 36 -9.87 -24.59 1.07
CA PRO A 36 -8.49 -24.55 0.65
C PRO A 36 -7.84 -23.32 1.30
N ALA A 37 -6.68 -23.50 1.94
CA ALA A 37 -5.84 -22.38 2.31
C ALA A 37 -5.37 -21.76 0.99
N SER A 38 -6.07 -20.75 0.52
CA SER A 38 -5.69 -20.01 -0.67
C SER A 38 -4.41 -19.24 -0.35
N ALA A 39 -3.27 -19.80 -0.74
CA ALA A 39 -2.05 -19.03 -0.88
C ALA A 39 -2.28 -17.97 -1.96
N ILE A 40 -1.92 -16.71 -1.68
CA ILE A 40 -1.87 -15.68 -2.72
C ILE A 40 -0.91 -16.20 -3.80
N SER A 41 -1.39 -16.24 -5.04
CA SER A 41 -0.58 -16.54 -6.21
C SER A 41 -0.31 -15.23 -6.96
N PRO A 42 0.74 -15.18 -7.81
CA PRO A 42 0.93 -14.05 -8.70
C PRO A 42 -0.35 -13.72 -9.48
N PRO A 43 -0.65 -12.42 -9.72
CA PRO A 43 -1.87 -12.03 -10.42
C PRO A 43 -1.83 -12.46 -11.88
N THR A 44 -2.99 -12.87 -12.39
CA THR A 44 -3.18 -13.18 -13.82
C THR A 44 -3.82 -11.99 -14.53
N VAL A 45 -3.51 -11.81 -15.81
CA VAL A 45 -3.98 -10.68 -16.61
C VAL A 45 -5.03 -11.15 -17.62
N ASP A 46 -6.12 -10.38 -17.74
CA ASP A 46 -7.08 -10.48 -18.85
C ASP A 46 -6.76 -9.40 -19.89
N PRO A 47 -6.16 -9.73 -21.05
CA PRO A 47 -5.83 -8.75 -22.08
C PRO A 47 -7.04 -8.04 -22.69
N GLY A 48 -8.25 -8.60 -22.54
CA GLY A 48 -9.48 -8.00 -23.07
C GLY A 48 -10.03 -6.86 -22.23
N ALA A 49 -9.50 -6.63 -21.03
CA ALA A 49 -10.02 -5.66 -20.06
C ALA A 49 -9.30 -4.30 -20.10
N VAL A 50 -8.57 -3.96 -21.17
CA VAL A 50 -7.86 -2.67 -21.27
C VAL A 50 -8.89 -1.53 -21.22
N PRO A 51 -8.76 -0.55 -20.30
CA PRO A 51 -9.70 0.55 -20.22
C PRO A 51 -9.55 1.48 -21.44
N PRO A 52 -10.61 2.20 -21.82
CA PRO A 52 -10.51 3.21 -22.87
C PRO A 52 -9.61 4.37 -22.46
N ASP A 53 -8.85 4.89 -23.41
CA ASP A 53 -8.11 6.15 -23.28
C ASP A 53 -9.05 7.34 -23.49
N GLY A 54 -9.95 7.55 -22.52
CA GLY A 54 -10.83 8.71 -22.47
C GLY A 54 -10.13 9.95 -21.90
N PRO A 55 -10.76 11.13 -21.97
CA PRO A 55 -10.21 12.35 -21.37
C PRO A 55 -9.82 12.13 -19.89
N PRO A 56 -8.63 12.60 -19.46
CA PRO A 56 -8.23 12.56 -18.06
C PRO A 56 -9.25 13.26 -17.16
N GLY A 57 -9.61 12.62 -16.06
CA GLY A 57 -10.61 13.14 -15.13
C GLY A 57 -11.04 12.11 -14.09
N PRO A 58 -11.52 12.57 -12.92
CA PRO A 58 -11.96 11.69 -11.85
C PRO A 58 -13.25 10.94 -12.23
N PRO A 59 -13.48 9.73 -11.68
CA PRO A 59 -14.72 8.98 -11.91
C PRO A 59 -15.92 9.62 -11.18
N ALA A 60 -15.66 10.42 -10.15
CA ALA A 60 -16.66 11.13 -9.36
C ALA A 60 -16.17 12.54 -8.99
N PRO A 61 -17.08 13.49 -8.68
CA PRO A 61 -16.69 14.84 -8.28
C PRO A 61 -15.78 14.84 -7.04
N MET A 62 -14.65 15.54 -7.14
CA MET A 62 -13.68 15.71 -6.06
C MET A 62 -13.83 17.10 -5.43
N LYS A 63 -13.38 17.22 -4.18
CA LYS A 63 -13.19 18.49 -3.48
C LYS A 63 -11.83 18.50 -2.80
N GLN A 64 -11.29 19.69 -2.62
CA GLN A 64 -10.13 19.85 -1.77
C GLN A 64 -10.57 19.73 -0.29
N ASN A 65 -9.83 18.99 0.50
CA ASN A 65 -10.10 18.71 1.91
C ASN A 65 -9.06 19.34 2.84
N SER A 66 -7.87 19.66 2.33
CA SER A 66 -6.81 20.27 3.13
C SER A 66 -6.02 21.30 2.32
N TYR A 67 -5.27 22.14 3.05
CA TYR A 67 -4.27 23.01 2.45
C TYR A 67 -3.19 22.19 1.74
N CYS A 68 -2.64 22.80 0.69
CA CYS A 68 -1.50 22.22 0.00
C CYS A 68 -0.28 22.22 0.93
N THR A 69 0.49 21.13 0.95
CA THR A 69 1.67 20.87 1.80
C THR A 69 2.73 21.97 1.70
N GLU A 70 3.10 22.63 2.81
CA GLU A 70 4.21 23.59 2.76
C GLU A 70 5.56 22.86 2.62
N VAL A 71 6.53 23.60 2.08
CA VAL A 71 7.84 23.10 1.74
C VAL A 71 8.90 23.98 2.38
N GLY A 72 10.06 23.40 2.65
CA GLY A 72 11.12 24.11 3.33
C GLY A 72 12.51 23.58 3.00
N VAL A 73 13.48 24.28 3.56
CA VAL A 73 14.89 23.92 3.54
C VAL A 73 15.34 23.76 4.98
N LEU A 74 15.94 22.62 5.31
CA LEU A 74 16.45 22.38 6.66
C LEU A 74 17.56 23.38 7.02
N PRO A 75 17.63 23.84 8.29
CA PRO A 75 18.73 24.68 8.76
C PRO A 75 20.10 24.04 8.51
N GLY A 76 21.04 24.81 7.95
CA GLY A 76 22.39 24.34 7.65
C GLY A 76 22.53 23.57 6.33
N THR A 77 21.46 23.46 5.53
CA THR A 77 21.54 22.87 4.18
C THR A 77 22.43 23.72 3.26
N ASP A 78 23.33 23.06 2.54
CA ASP A 78 24.15 23.66 1.49
C ASP A 78 23.99 22.88 0.19
N PHE A 79 23.17 23.38 -0.73
CA PHE A 79 22.89 22.72 -2.01
C PHE A 79 24.08 22.70 -2.98
N ARG A 80 25.20 23.35 -2.65
CA ARG A 80 26.45 23.22 -3.41
C ARG A 80 27.15 21.89 -3.13
N LEU A 81 26.77 21.21 -2.05
CA LEU A 81 27.22 19.86 -1.77
C LEU A 81 26.34 18.87 -2.52
N GLN A 82 26.98 17.89 -3.15
CA GLN A 82 26.26 16.84 -3.86
C GLN A 82 25.45 15.98 -2.87
N PRO A 83 24.19 15.66 -3.18
CA PRO A 83 23.40 14.71 -2.39
C PRO A 83 24.09 13.35 -2.28
N LYS A 84 24.03 12.72 -1.11
CA LYS A 84 24.77 11.46 -0.87
C LYS A 84 24.28 10.31 -1.74
N TYR A 85 22.99 10.30 -2.09
CA TYR A 85 22.46 9.28 -2.99
C TYR A 85 23.06 9.40 -4.41
N MET A 86 23.42 10.61 -4.86
CA MET A 86 24.07 10.79 -6.17
C MET A 86 25.50 10.26 -6.15
N ASP A 87 26.22 10.45 -5.03
CA ASP A 87 27.55 9.86 -4.81
C ASP A 87 27.48 8.33 -4.80
N MET A 88 26.53 7.77 -4.04
CA MET A 88 26.31 6.32 -3.95
C MET A 88 26.07 5.68 -5.32
N LEU A 89 25.36 6.37 -6.21
CA LEU A 89 24.98 5.89 -7.54
C LEU A 89 26.02 6.24 -8.63
N ASN A 90 27.09 6.96 -8.28
CA ASN A 90 28.15 7.37 -9.18
C ASN A 90 27.64 8.03 -10.49
N LEU A 91 26.72 8.98 -10.34
CA LEU A 91 26.01 9.58 -11.48
C LEU A 91 26.94 10.35 -12.43
N GLN A 92 28.01 10.94 -11.92
CA GLN A 92 28.97 11.67 -12.73
C GLN A 92 29.67 10.75 -13.76
N GLU A 93 29.97 9.50 -13.37
CA GLU A 93 30.49 8.48 -14.28
C GLU A 93 29.40 7.96 -15.22
N ALA A 94 28.18 7.71 -14.70
CA ALA A 94 27.05 7.25 -15.50
C ALA A 94 26.74 8.21 -16.67
N TRP A 95 26.79 9.52 -16.43
CA TRP A 95 26.54 10.55 -17.45
C TRP A 95 27.59 10.62 -18.56
N GLN A 96 28.75 9.97 -18.42
CA GLN A 96 29.69 9.79 -19.53
C GLN A 96 29.11 8.90 -20.64
N PHE A 97 28.07 8.12 -20.33
CA PHE A 97 27.43 7.18 -21.25
C PHE A 97 26.06 7.63 -21.76
N GLY A 98 25.56 8.78 -21.30
CA GLY A 98 24.27 9.32 -21.71
C GLY A 98 23.51 9.98 -20.55
N ARG A 99 22.55 10.84 -20.89
CA ARG A 99 21.78 11.65 -19.94
C ARG A 99 20.25 11.52 -20.10
N GLY A 100 19.81 10.57 -20.93
CA GLY A 100 18.38 10.27 -21.14
C GLY A 100 17.75 10.93 -22.37
N ALA A 101 18.55 11.62 -23.21
CA ALA A 101 18.05 12.30 -24.40
C ALA A 101 17.15 11.41 -25.28
N GLY A 102 16.03 11.98 -25.73
CA GLY A 102 15.04 11.31 -26.58
C GLY A 102 14.10 10.34 -25.86
N GLN A 103 14.23 10.19 -24.55
CA GLN A 103 13.27 9.43 -23.74
C GLN A 103 12.21 10.35 -23.14
N LYS A 104 10.99 9.83 -23.07
CA LYS A 104 9.86 10.46 -22.36
C LYS A 104 9.55 9.66 -21.11
N VAL A 105 9.54 10.29 -19.95
CA VAL A 105 9.19 9.66 -18.67
C VAL A 105 7.86 10.23 -18.20
N ALA A 106 6.83 9.40 -18.14
CA ALA A 106 5.56 9.76 -17.52
C ALA A 106 5.63 9.58 -16.01
N VAL A 107 5.20 10.60 -15.29
CA VAL A 107 5.15 10.64 -13.82
C VAL A 107 3.68 10.63 -13.43
N ILE A 108 3.20 9.44 -13.04
CA ILE A 108 1.85 9.24 -12.48
C ILE A 108 1.95 9.46 -10.98
N ASP A 109 1.54 10.64 -10.53
CA ASP A 109 1.83 11.14 -9.18
C ASP A 109 0.82 12.25 -8.78
N THR A 110 1.21 13.17 -7.89
CA THR A 110 0.38 14.29 -7.40
C THR A 110 0.36 15.52 -8.31
N GLY A 111 0.87 15.38 -9.53
CA GLY A 111 1.10 16.46 -10.48
C GLY A 111 2.53 17.02 -10.39
N VAL A 112 2.91 17.83 -11.36
CA VAL A 112 4.26 18.43 -11.43
C VAL A 112 4.14 19.91 -11.70
N THR A 113 4.61 20.74 -10.78
CA THR A 113 4.59 22.19 -11.00
C THR A 113 5.67 22.60 -12.01
N PRO A 114 5.35 23.42 -13.03
CA PRO A 114 6.33 23.97 -13.95
C PRO A 114 7.47 24.67 -13.24
N HIS A 115 8.70 24.36 -13.65
CA HIS A 115 9.93 24.88 -13.03
C HIS A 115 10.94 25.23 -14.12
N PRO A 116 11.78 26.27 -13.97
CA PRO A 116 12.87 26.57 -14.91
C PRO A 116 13.87 25.42 -15.18
N ARG A 117 13.84 24.37 -14.35
CA ARG A 117 14.70 23.20 -14.44
C ARG A 117 13.98 21.99 -15.06
N PHE A 118 12.76 22.19 -15.54
CA PHE A 118 12.04 21.28 -16.43
C PHE A 118 11.90 21.93 -17.82
N PRO A 119 12.95 21.91 -18.65
CA PRO A 119 12.93 22.58 -19.94
C PRO A 119 11.82 22.04 -20.86
N HIS A 120 11.49 20.75 -20.76
CA HIS A 120 10.46 20.08 -21.54
C HIS A 120 9.47 19.33 -20.64
N LEU A 121 8.61 20.09 -19.95
CA LEU A 121 7.49 19.55 -19.20
C LEU A 121 6.25 19.44 -20.11
N ILE A 122 5.70 18.23 -20.23
CA ILE A 122 4.55 17.91 -21.07
C ILE A 122 3.33 17.72 -20.16
N PRO A 123 2.21 18.43 -20.42
CA PRO A 123 0.96 18.16 -19.72
C PRO A 123 0.41 16.78 -20.09
N GLY A 124 0.20 15.93 -19.09
CA GLY A 124 -0.31 14.56 -19.25
C GLY A 124 -1.72 14.35 -18.70
N GLY A 125 -2.33 15.39 -18.12
CA GLY A 125 -3.70 15.35 -17.64
C GLY A 125 -3.85 15.13 -16.13
N ASP A 126 -5.08 15.26 -15.66
CA ASP A 126 -5.42 15.25 -14.23
C ASP A 126 -6.69 14.43 -13.96
N TYR A 127 -6.53 13.37 -13.17
CA TYR A 127 -7.59 12.47 -12.71
C TYR A 127 -8.15 12.86 -11.33
N ILE A 128 -7.77 14.01 -10.77
CA ILE A 128 -8.29 14.53 -9.49
C ILE A 128 -9.32 15.64 -9.72
N MET A 129 -8.94 16.76 -10.34
CA MET A 129 -9.84 17.92 -10.51
C MET A 129 -10.28 18.18 -11.95
N SER A 130 -9.81 17.38 -12.91
CA SER A 130 -9.79 17.67 -14.35
C SER A 130 -8.91 18.88 -14.69
N GLY A 131 -7.94 18.68 -15.59
CA GLY A 131 -6.83 19.61 -15.81
C GLY A 131 -5.68 18.97 -16.58
N ASP A 132 -4.53 19.64 -16.61
CA ASP A 132 -3.38 19.30 -17.44
C ASP A 132 -2.26 18.51 -16.71
N GLY A 133 -2.40 18.33 -15.40
CA GLY A 133 -1.41 17.65 -14.54
C GLY A 133 -0.27 18.55 -14.03
N LEU A 134 -0.27 19.83 -14.39
CA LEU A 134 0.81 20.79 -14.10
C LEU A 134 0.66 21.52 -12.75
N SER A 135 -0.01 20.89 -11.79
CA SER A 135 -0.28 21.45 -10.47
C SER A 135 -0.04 20.40 -9.40
N ASP A 136 0.92 20.66 -8.52
CA ASP A 136 1.25 19.80 -7.38
C ASP A 136 0.89 20.50 -6.07
N CYS A 137 -0.15 19.99 -5.40
CA CYS A 137 -0.63 20.50 -4.11
C CYS A 137 -0.01 19.74 -2.93
N ASP A 138 0.59 18.58 -3.18
CA ASP A 138 1.06 17.65 -2.15
C ASP A 138 2.57 17.76 -1.92
N ALA A 139 3.28 18.46 -2.81
CA ALA A 139 4.74 18.58 -2.81
C ALA A 139 5.46 17.24 -2.92
N HIS A 140 4.93 16.37 -3.77
CA HIS A 140 5.45 15.01 -3.97
C HIS A 140 5.84 14.77 -5.43
N GLY A 141 4.91 14.93 -6.37
CA GLY A 141 5.15 14.70 -7.79
C GLY A 141 6.21 15.62 -8.40
N THR A 142 6.32 16.88 -7.94
CA THR A 142 7.39 17.80 -8.36
C THR A 142 8.77 17.32 -7.90
N ILE A 143 8.87 16.79 -6.67
CA ILE A 143 10.11 16.22 -6.13
C ILE A 143 10.48 14.97 -6.94
N VAL A 144 9.54 14.04 -7.13
CA VAL A 144 9.72 12.82 -7.92
C VAL A 144 10.18 13.13 -9.35
N ALA A 145 9.46 14.01 -10.05
CA ALA A 145 9.82 14.42 -11.41
C ALA A 145 11.22 15.07 -11.46
N SER A 146 11.59 15.83 -10.42
CA SER A 146 12.89 16.47 -10.36
C SER A 146 14.03 15.47 -10.16
N MET A 147 13.82 14.45 -9.34
CA MET A 147 14.80 13.38 -9.16
C MET A 147 14.98 12.58 -10.46
N ILE A 148 13.92 12.41 -11.24
CA ILE A 148 14.01 11.78 -12.56
C ILE A 148 14.81 12.64 -13.53
N GLY A 149 14.42 13.91 -13.75
CA GLY A 149 14.81 14.66 -14.94
C GLY A 149 15.00 16.17 -14.77
N ALA A 150 15.25 16.68 -13.56
CA ALA A 150 15.61 18.08 -13.42
C ALA A 150 16.95 18.39 -14.11
N ALA A 151 16.97 19.38 -14.99
CA ALA A 151 18.19 19.90 -15.58
C ALA A 151 19.13 20.43 -14.48
N PRO A 152 20.47 20.34 -14.61
CA PRO A 152 21.42 20.94 -13.66
C PRO A 152 21.29 22.46 -13.63
N ALA A 153 21.70 23.10 -12.53
CA ALA A 153 21.78 24.55 -12.47
C ALA A 153 22.83 25.05 -13.49
N ASN A 154 22.41 25.90 -14.42
CA ASN A 154 23.24 26.41 -15.51
C ASN A 154 23.91 27.76 -15.18
N GLY A 155 23.94 28.17 -13.91
CA GLY A 155 24.53 29.44 -13.46
C GLY A 155 23.81 30.69 -13.97
N ALA A 156 22.74 30.54 -14.75
CA ALA A 156 21.86 31.64 -15.12
C ALA A 156 20.99 31.99 -13.92
N THR A 157 20.95 33.28 -13.57
CA THR A 157 20.04 33.77 -12.54
C THR A 157 18.61 33.42 -12.97
N ALA A 158 17.94 32.56 -12.19
CA ALA A 158 16.51 32.36 -12.37
C ALA A 158 15.82 33.73 -12.31
N PRO A 159 14.81 34.01 -13.17
CA PRO A 159 13.98 35.20 -13.00
C PRO A 159 13.51 35.31 -11.54
N PRO A 160 13.26 36.52 -11.00
CA PRO A 160 12.76 36.65 -9.64
C PRO A 160 11.49 35.80 -9.50
N ALA A 161 11.55 34.75 -8.68
CA ALA A 161 10.44 33.86 -8.45
C ALA A 161 9.27 34.67 -7.90
N ALA A 162 8.22 34.83 -8.71
CA ALA A 162 6.92 35.15 -8.14
C ALA A 162 6.49 33.93 -7.31
N PRO A 163 6.04 34.09 -6.04
CA PRO A 163 5.45 32.99 -5.30
C PRO A 163 4.38 32.33 -6.19
N ARG A 164 4.56 31.05 -6.50
CA ARG A 164 3.57 30.34 -7.31
C ARG A 164 2.33 30.19 -6.42
N LYS A 165 1.31 31.01 -6.66
CA LYS A 165 0.06 30.99 -5.87
C LYS A 165 -0.88 29.87 -6.38
N PRO A 166 -1.72 29.27 -5.50
CA PRO A 166 -1.78 29.46 -4.05
C PRO A 166 -1.99 28.18 -3.20
N VAL A 167 -1.76 28.37 -1.90
CA VAL A 167 -2.45 27.69 -0.79
C VAL A 167 -3.98 27.78 -1.00
N THR A 168 -4.73 26.68 -0.92
CA THR A 168 -6.21 26.72 -0.86
C THR A 168 -6.73 25.79 0.23
N ILE A 169 -7.71 26.17 1.06
CA ILE A 169 -9.01 26.75 0.71
C ILE A 169 -9.50 27.83 1.72
N PRO A 170 -10.25 28.87 1.29
CA PRO A 170 -11.54 29.16 1.93
C PRO A 170 -12.71 28.96 0.95
N THR A 171 -13.71 28.13 1.29
CA THR A 171 -14.82 27.79 0.39
C THR A 171 -15.90 28.87 0.44
N THR A 172 -16.40 29.31 -0.72
CA THR A 172 -17.63 30.11 -0.87
C THR A 172 -18.85 29.24 -1.21
N GLU A 173 -18.85 27.93 -0.91
CA GLU A 173 -20.02 27.10 -1.17
C GLU A 173 -21.24 27.68 -0.43
N PRO A 174 -22.31 28.09 -1.14
CA PRO A 174 -23.54 28.52 -0.48
C PRO A 174 -24.11 27.36 0.34
N PRO A 175 -24.72 27.63 1.51
CA PRO A 175 -25.31 26.58 2.32
C PRO A 175 -26.30 25.78 1.47
N PRO A 176 -26.36 24.44 1.65
CA PRO A 176 -27.28 23.60 0.90
C PRO A 176 -28.70 24.17 1.02
N LYS A 177 -29.45 24.15 -0.09
CA LYS A 177 -30.84 24.63 -0.10
C LYS A 177 -31.56 23.94 1.06
N ALA A 178 -32.17 24.76 1.93
CA ALA A 178 -32.96 24.27 3.05
C ALA A 178 -33.93 23.19 2.52
N PRO A 179 -34.05 22.03 3.21
CA PRO A 179 -35.07 21.06 2.86
C PRO A 179 -36.43 21.76 2.76
N PRO A 180 -37.32 21.35 1.84
CA PRO A 180 -38.69 21.88 1.84
C PRO A 180 -39.24 21.75 3.27
N PRO A 181 -39.95 22.78 3.78
CA PRO A 181 -40.37 22.81 5.18
C PRO A 181 -41.10 21.51 5.50
N GLN A 182 -40.46 20.68 6.32
CA GLN A 182 -41.12 19.51 6.87
C GLN A 182 -42.11 20.05 7.89
N THR A 183 -43.39 19.81 7.63
CA THR A 183 -44.46 20.09 8.58
C THR A 183 -44.24 19.23 9.82
N VAL A 184 -43.60 19.79 10.84
CA VAL A 184 -43.42 19.13 12.14
C VAL A 184 -44.77 19.19 12.86
N THR A 185 -45.47 18.05 12.91
CA THR A 185 -46.53 17.83 13.89
C THR A 185 -45.90 17.75 15.28
N LEU A 186 -46.09 18.79 16.08
CA LEU A 186 -45.69 18.86 17.49
C LEU A 186 -46.45 17.82 18.32
N SER A 187 -45.73 17.01 19.09
CA SER A 187 -46.24 16.33 20.29
C SER A 187 -45.45 16.83 21.52
N PRO A 188 -46.10 16.96 22.70
CA PRO A 188 -45.60 17.82 23.78
C PRO A 188 -44.53 17.19 24.70
N LEU A 189 -43.72 18.09 25.28
CA LEU A 189 -42.55 17.90 26.17
C LEU A 189 -42.86 17.21 27.52
N PRO A 190 -41.81 16.66 28.18
CA PRO A 190 -41.65 16.82 29.63
C PRO A 190 -40.27 17.39 30.04
N GLN A 191 -40.17 17.76 31.33
CA GLN A 191 -39.45 18.90 31.90
C GLN A 191 -38.01 18.66 32.39
N THR A 192 -37.31 19.79 32.62
CA THR A 192 -35.94 20.00 33.09
C THR A 192 -35.69 19.65 34.57
N VAL A 193 -34.52 19.10 34.90
CA VAL A 193 -33.97 19.05 36.27
C VAL A 193 -32.53 19.58 36.27
N THR A 194 -32.24 20.51 37.17
CA THR A 194 -30.95 21.19 37.36
C THR A 194 -30.17 20.55 38.51
N MET A 195 -28.84 20.39 38.39
CA MET A 195 -27.95 19.98 39.49
C MET A 195 -26.73 20.92 39.61
N VAL A 196 -26.39 21.26 40.86
CA VAL A 196 -25.37 22.24 41.29
C VAL A 196 -24.08 21.52 41.72
N PRO A 197 -22.87 22.05 41.45
CA PRO A 197 -21.59 21.41 41.82
C PRO A 197 -21.12 21.71 43.26
N PRO A 198 -20.40 20.78 43.94
CA PRO A 198 -19.79 21.02 45.26
C PRO A 198 -18.35 21.60 45.23
N PRO A 199 -17.88 22.21 46.35
CA PRO A 199 -16.67 23.09 46.44
C PRO A 199 -15.34 22.36 46.78
N PRO A 200 -14.18 23.05 46.76
CA PRO A 200 -12.84 22.43 46.75
C PRO A 200 -12.26 22.15 48.14
N GLN A 201 -11.32 21.19 48.23
CA GLN A 201 -10.52 20.91 49.44
C GLN A 201 -9.01 20.83 49.15
N SER A 202 -8.25 21.17 50.18
CA SER A 202 -6.83 21.53 50.27
C SER A 202 -5.86 20.39 50.68
N GLU A 203 -4.58 20.66 50.44
CA GLU A 203 -3.32 19.86 50.52
C GLU A 203 -2.88 19.24 51.87
N ALA A 204 -2.07 18.16 51.82
CA ALA A 204 -1.05 17.76 52.81
C ALA A 204 -0.09 16.65 52.27
N PRO A 205 1.12 16.39 52.84
CA PRO A 205 2.39 16.34 52.10
C PRO A 205 3.12 14.97 52.02
N ALA A 206 4.24 14.95 51.26
CA ALA A 206 5.04 13.79 50.82
C ALA A 206 5.80 13.00 51.91
N PRO A 207 6.11 11.69 51.68
CA PRO A 207 7.16 10.95 52.39
C PRO A 207 8.41 10.68 51.53
N GLY A 208 9.57 10.67 52.19
CA GLY A 208 10.92 10.60 51.62
C GLY A 208 11.45 9.19 51.24
N PRO A 209 12.75 9.08 50.91
CA PRO A 209 13.34 7.95 50.20
C PRO A 209 13.75 6.81 51.14
N PHE A 210 13.84 5.59 50.59
CA PHE A 210 14.39 4.32 51.12
C PHE A 210 13.41 3.20 51.53
N GLY A 211 13.59 2.02 50.89
CA GLY A 211 13.10 0.69 51.28
C GLY A 211 11.80 0.26 50.59
N GLY A 212 11.63 -0.87 49.91
CA GLY A 212 12.38 -2.12 49.61
C GLY A 212 11.43 -2.97 48.71
N PRO A 213 11.85 -4.09 48.10
CA PRO A 213 11.04 -4.78 47.09
C PRO A 213 9.84 -5.56 47.68
N PRO A 214 8.71 -5.69 46.96
CA PRO A 214 7.51 -6.37 47.45
C PRO A 214 7.58 -7.91 47.35
N PRO A 215 6.88 -8.65 48.24
CA PRO A 215 6.91 -10.12 48.30
C PRO A 215 5.95 -10.80 47.30
N PRO A 216 6.15 -12.11 46.99
CA PRO A 216 5.38 -12.83 45.97
C PRO A 216 3.98 -13.28 46.44
N PRO A 217 3.06 -13.58 45.50
CA PRO A 217 1.64 -13.80 45.80
C PRO A 217 1.32 -15.23 46.30
N ALA A 218 0.28 -15.30 47.15
CA ALA A 218 -0.24 -16.53 47.77
C ALA A 218 -1.37 -17.20 46.94
N PRO A 219 -1.60 -18.52 47.09
CA PRO A 219 -2.47 -19.32 46.21
C PRO A 219 -3.98 -19.28 46.57
N ALA A 220 -4.80 -19.58 45.56
CA ALA A 220 -6.26 -19.47 45.53
C ALA A 220 -7.02 -20.48 46.42
N GLY A 221 -8.10 -20.01 47.05
CA GLY A 221 -9.06 -20.81 47.83
C GLY A 221 -10.27 -21.30 47.02
N PRO A 222 -11.04 -22.29 47.54
CA PRO A 222 -12.01 -23.09 46.78
C PRO A 222 -13.44 -22.48 46.70
N PRO A 223 -14.31 -22.99 45.80
CA PRO A 223 -15.60 -22.38 45.48
C PRO A 223 -16.78 -22.99 46.25
N ALA A 224 -17.88 -22.23 46.39
CA ALA A 224 -19.20 -22.71 46.82
C ALA A 224 -20.31 -21.71 46.36
N PRO A 225 -21.62 -22.03 46.47
CA PRO A 225 -22.39 -22.85 45.54
C PRO A 225 -23.65 -22.15 44.98
N ALA A 226 -24.35 -22.81 44.05
CA ALA A 226 -25.46 -22.28 43.23
C ALA A 226 -26.87 -22.36 43.85
N GLY A 227 -27.75 -21.46 43.37
CA GLY A 227 -29.23 -21.58 43.40
C GLY A 227 -29.91 -20.29 42.87
N PRO A 228 -31.23 -20.25 42.64
CA PRO A 228 -32.11 -21.13 41.84
C PRO A 228 -32.75 -20.34 40.64
N PRO A 229 -33.66 -20.92 39.81
CA PRO A 229 -33.84 -20.54 38.39
C PRO A 229 -34.88 -19.44 38.10
N ALA A 230 -34.77 -18.87 36.89
CA ALA A 230 -35.64 -17.84 36.32
C ALA A 230 -37.02 -18.35 35.83
N PRO A 231 -38.06 -17.49 35.77
CA PRO A 231 -39.25 -17.76 34.97
C PRO A 231 -39.13 -17.20 33.54
N ALA A 232 -39.68 -17.95 32.59
CA ALA A 232 -39.77 -17.64 31.16
C ALA A 232 -41.01 -16.79 30.84
N GLY A 233 -40.92 -15.93 29.83
CA GLY A 233 -42.08 -15.26 29.25
C GLY A 233 -41.79 -14.32 28.08
N ALA A 234 -42.17 -14.77 26.88
CA ALA A 234 -42.61 -14.03 25.68
C ALA A 234 -41.60 -13.21 24.84
N ALA A 235 -41.40 -13.67 23.60
CA ALA A 235 -41.12 -12.85 22.40
C ALA A 235 -42.47 -12.44 21.75
N PRO A 236 -42.62 -11.35 20.95
CA PRO A 236 -41.94 -11.22 19.64
C PRO A 236 -41.65 -9.78 19.12
N GLY A 237 -40.88 -9.67 18.02
CA GLY A 237 -41.07 -8.65 16.98
C GLY A 237 -39.97 -7.59 16.79
N PRO A 238 -39.61 -7.22 15.54
CA PRO A 238 -38.35 -6.53 15.21
C PRO A 238 -38.48 -5.00 15.19
N GLY A 239 -37.41 -4.29 15.54
CA GLY A 239 -37.29 -2.85 15.30
C GLY A 239 -36.33 -2.13 16.24
N GLN A 240 -35.33 -1.49 15.62
CA GLN A 240 -34.56 -0.33 16.08
C GLN A 240 -33.61 -0.44 17.30
N ALA A 241 -32.41 0.08 17.04
CA ALA A 241 -31.29 0.28 17.95
C ALA A 241 -31.64 1.22 19.13
N PRO A 242 -30.87 1.11 20.23
CA PRO A 242 -30.40 2.33 20.89
C PRO A 242 -28.93 2.30 21.31
N ALA A 243 -28.30 3.45 21.06
CA ALA A 243 -27.44 4.26 21.92
C ALA A 243 -26.32 3.63 22.78
N ALA A 244 -25.17 4.27 22.61
CA ALA A 244 -23.93 4.23 23.37
C ALA A 244 -24.09 4.14 24.90
N ASN A 245 -23.20 3.35 25.50
CA ASN A 245 -22.72 3.56 26.86
C ASN A 245 -21.19 3.61 26.84
N HIS A 246 -20.66 4.72 27.34
CA HIS A 246 -19.25 4.95 27.56
C HIS A 246 -18.73 4.04 28.68
N GLY A 247 -17.75 3.19 28.36
CA GLY A 247 -16.93 2.47 29.33
C GLY A 247 -15.47 2.85 29.13
N GLY A 248 -14.93 3.61 30.07
CA GLY A 248 -13.51 3.98 30.11
C GLY A 248 -12.64 2.73 30.27
N GLY A 249 -11.70 2.56 29.35
CA GLY A 249 -10.64 1.55 29.41
C GLY A 249 -9.28 2.23 29.38
N THR A 250 -8.62 2.20 30.53
CA THR A 250 -7.25 2.67 30.78
C THR A 250 -6.27 1.83 29.96
N VAL A 251 -5.45 2.46 29.11
CA VAL A 251 -4.29 1.81 28.49
C VAL A 251 -3.02 2.39 29.10
N THR A 252 -2.35 1.52 29.83
CA THR A 252 -1.03 1.67 30.43
C THR A 252 0.03 1.92 29.35
N ILE A 253 0.79 3.01 29.48
CA ILE A 253 1.96 3.31 28.67
C ILE A 253 3.20 2.67 29.33
N PRO A 254 3.94 1.77 28.66
CA PRO A 254 5.30 1.42 29.08
C PRO A 254 6.24 2.57 28.70
N GLY A 255 6.83 3.22 29.72
CA GLY A 255 7.86 4.22 29.52
C GLY A 255 9.16 3.60 28.98
N TYR A 256 9.81 4.32 28.07
CA TYR A 256 11.20 4.10 27.73
C TYR A 256 12.02 5.34 28.05
N SER A 257 13.00 5.12 28.91
CA SER A 257 14.15 5.96 29.19
C SER A 257 15.10 5.97 27.98
N GLY A 258 15.36 7.14 27.42
CA GLY A 258 16.43 7.37 26.45
C GLY A 258 17.01 8.76 26.70
N GLY A 259 18.25 8.81 27.18
CA GLY A 259 18.92 10.02 27.65
C GLY A 259 19.02 11.09 26.58
N ARG A 260 18.48 12.27 26.88
CA ARG A 260 18.67 13.48 26.09
C ARG A 260 20.06 14.02 26.40
N GLN A 261 21.02 13.88 25.48
CA GLN A 261 22.21 14.72 25.50
C GLN A 261 21.79 16.15 25.15
N VAL A 262 21.86 17.02 26.15
CA VAL A 262 21.73 18.46 25.98
C VAL A 262 23.09 18.98 25.53
N ILE A 263 23.19 19.43 24.29
CA ILE A 263 24.34 20.21 23.83
C ILE A 263 24.13 21.63 24.35
N GLY A 264 24.91 22.02 25.35
CA GLY A 264 24.97 23.39 25.86
C GLY A 264 25.66 24.29 24.84
N VAL A 265 25.02 25.39 24.48
CA VAL A 265 25.62 26.46 23.68
C VAL A 265 26.29 27.42 24.66
N ASP A 266 27.61 27.32 24.80
CA ASP A 266 28.41 28.26 25.58
C ASP A 266 28.52 29.61 24.85
N ASN A 267 27.98 30.66 25.47
CA ASN A 267 28.24 32.06 25.14
C ASN A 267 29.54 32.50 25.85
N PRO A 268 30.59 32.97 25.16
CA PRO A 268 31.76 33.50 25.83
C PRO A 268 31.65 35.03 26.02
N VAL A 269 31.40 35.45 27.26
CA VAL A 269 31.69 36.82 27.73
C VAL A 269 32.66 36.77 28.92
N ASN A 270 33.85 37.31 28.69
CA ASN A 270 34.86 37.83 29.64
C ASN A 270 35.42 36.94 30.77
N ARG A 271 36.71 36.55 30.63
CA ARG A 271 37.72 36.59 31.71
C ARG A 271 39.15 36.84 31.16
N THR A 272 39.60 38.08 31.29
CA THR A 272 40.90 38.58 31.81
C THR A 272 42.20 37.74 31.71
N GLY A 273 43.20 38.27 30.99
CA GLY A 273 44.60 38.43 31.46
C GLY A 273 45.67 37.40 31.03
N PRO A 274 46.97 37.77 30.89
CA PRO A 274 47.78 37.42 29.70
C PRO A 274 49.06 36.60 29.94
N ARG A 275 49.54 35.89 28.90
CA ARG A 275 50.94 35.92 28.39
C ARG A 275 51.12 35.16 27.05
N PRO A 276 52.16 35.48 26.24
CA PRO A 276 52.16 35.40 24.79
C PRO A 276 53.14 34.36 24.21
N LEU A 277 52.96 34.00 22.93
CA LEU A 277 53.96 34.03 21.83
C LEU A 277 53.46 33.14 20.68
N ASP A 278 52.67 33.71 19.76
CA ASP A 278 52.56 33.20 18.38
C ASP A 278 52.46 34.41 17.42
N PRO A 279 53.14 34.36 16.26
CA PRO A 279 53.14 35.47 15.31
C PRO A 279 51.73 35.69 14.71
N PRO A 280 51.36 36.94 14.39
CA PRO A 280 50.00 37.26 13.96
C PRO A 280 49.66 36.59 12.63
N LYS A 281 48.53 35.88 12.61
CA LYS A 281 47.91 35.33 11.39
C LYS A 281 47.57 36.49 10.44
N PRO A 282 47.78 36.34 9.11
CA PRO A 282 47.38 37.36 8.14
C PRO A 282 45.90 37.72 8.31
N PRO A 283 45.51 38.99 8.15
CA PRO A 283 44.11 39.38 8.25
C PRO A 283 43.29 38.60 7.21
N PRO A 284 42.08 38.14 7.56
CA PRO A 284 41.17 37.57 6.57
C PRO A 284 40.90 38.61 5.47
N PRO A 285 40.73 38.18 4.21
CA PRO A 285 40.41 39.10 3.13
C PRO A 285 39.15 39.91 3.48
N PRO A 286 39.07 41.18 3.04
CA PRO A 286 37.93 42.03 3.36
C PRO A 286 36.63 41.38 2.90
N ALA A 287 35.61 41.46 3.75
CA ALA A 287 34.27 41.02 3.40
C ALA A 287 33.82 41.76 2.12
N PRO A 288 33.18 41.06 1.17
CA PRO A 288 32.71 41.70 -0.05
C PRO A 288 31.67 42.78 0.31
N PRO A 289 31.62 43.89 -0.45
CA PRO A 289 30.73 45.01 -0.17
C PRO A 289 29.25 44.55 -0.19
N PRO A 290 28.41 45.05 0.74
CA PRO A 290 26.99 44.72 0.76
C PRO A 290 26.33 45.37 -0.46
N GLY A 291 25.87 44.54 -1.41
CA GLY A 291 25.07 45.00 -2.55
C GLY A 291 25.54 44.62 -3.95
N ALA A 292 26.53 43.74 -4.12
CA ALA A 292 26.73 43.08 -5.41
C ALA A 292 25.76 41.88 -5.53
N PRO A 293 25.03 41.68 -6.64
CA PRO A 293 24.28 40.45 -6.85
C PRO A 293 25.28 39.31 -6.84
N SER A 294 25.21 38.41 -5.85
CA SER A 294 25.93 37.15 -5.95
C SER A 294 25.34 36.42 -7.16
N SER A 295 26.11 36.33 -8.24
CA SER A 295 25.94 35.24 -9.19
C SER A 295 26.01 33.96 -8.36
N GLN A 296 24.86 33.38 -8.01
CA GLN A 296 24.78 32.14 -7.24
C GLN A 296 25.67 31.14 -7.97
N ALA A 297 26.71 30.64 -7.28
CA ALA A 297 27.38 29.45 -7.74
C ALA A 297 26.30 28.37 -7.94
N PRO A 298 26.25 27.70 -9.10
CA PRO A 298 25.22 26.71 -9.36
C PRO A 298 25.24 25.65 -8.25
N ASP A 299 24.05 25.25 -7.79
CA ASP A 299 23.92 24.11 -6.89
C ASP A 299 24.42 22.82 -7.57
N ALA A 300 24.71 21.78 -6.78
CA ALA A 300 25.19 20.49 -7.26
C ALA A 300 24.06 19.53 -7.64
N TYR A 301 22.79 19.95 -7.54
CA TYR A 301 21.65 19.09 -7.80
C TYR A 301 21.45 18.87 -9.30
N SER A 302 20.99 17.68 -9.68
CA SER A 302 20.49 17.33 -11.01
C SER A 302 19.64 16.08 -10.87
N GLY A 303 18.63 15.93 -11.72
CA GLY A 303 17.93 14.65 -11.87
C GLY A 303 18.86 13.57 -12.43
N ILE A 304 18.48 12.30 -12.26
CA ILE A 304 19.24 11.13 -12.74
C ILE A 304 19.40 11.15 -14.26
N ALA A 305 18.36 11.50 -15.00
CA ALA A 305 18.30 11.58 -16.45
C ALA A 305 17.84 12.98 -16.89
N PRO A 306 18.71 13.99 -16.78
CA PRO A 306 18.33 15.40 -16.92
C PRO A 306 17.99 15.85 -18.34
N ASP A 307 18.21 15.01 -19.35
CA ASP A 307 17.91 15.32 -20.76
C ASP A 307 16.61 14.62 -21.25
N VAL A 308 15.80 14.06 -20.34
CA VAL A 308 14.49 13.46 -20.67
C VAL A 308 13.39 14.53 -20.77
N ASP A 309 12.33 14.20 -21.50
CA ASP A 309 11.07 14.94 -21.38
C ASP A 309 10.20 14.32 -20.28
N ILE A 310 9.59 15.14 -19.43
CA ILE A 310 8.70 14.68 -18.35
C ILE A 310 7.25 14.87 -18.78
N ILE A 311 6.44 13.81 -18.71
CA ILE A 311 4.98 13.89 -18.87
C ILE A 311 4.35 13.87 -17.48
N ALA A 312 3.67 14.95 -17.10
CA ALA A 312 3.06 15.08 -15.77
C ALA A 312 1.61 14.60 -15.77
N ILE A 313 1.33 13.53 -15.04
CA ILE A 313 -0.03 12.98 -14.90
C ILE A 313 -0.40 13.04 -13.42
N ARG A 314 -1.37 13.89 -13.07
CA ARG A 314 -1.89 13.92 -11.70
C ARG A 314 -2.94 12.82 -11.54
N GLN A 315 -2.63 11.79 -10.77
CA GLN A 315 -3.54 10.68 -10.53
C GLN A 315 -3.91 10.51 -9.05
N SER A 316 -3.09 11.00 -8.13
CA SER A 316 -3.39 10.97 -6.71
C SER A 316 -3.22 12.34 -6.04
N SER A 317 -3.78 12.49 -4.84
CA SER A 317 -3.54 13.64 -3.97
C SER A 317 -4.06 13.34 -2.57
N GLN A 318 -3.33 13.73 -1.54
CA GLN A 318 -3.80 13.72 -0.15
C GLN A 318 -4.63 14.96 0.17
N ALA A 319 -4.43 16.05 -0.58
CA ALA A 319 -5.18 17.29 -0.39
C ALA A 319 -6.62 17.24 -0.93
N PHE A 320 -6.96 16.26 -1.76
CA PHE A 320 -8.27 16.14 -2.41
C PHE A 320 -8.93 14.80 -2.08
N GLY A 321 -10.26 14.77 -2.10
CA GLY A 321 -11.03 13.54 -1.94
C GLY A 321 -12.44 13.68 -2.50
N LEU A 322 -13.20 12.58 -2.46
CA LEU A 322 -14.58 12.55 -2.97
C LEU A 322 -15.43 13.65 -2.33
N LYS A 323 -16.14 14.42 -3.16
CA LYS A 323 -17.06 15.46 -2.70
C LYS A 323 -18.15 14.87 -1.82
N ASP A 324 -18.78 13.81 -2.33
CA ASP A 324 -19.85 13.05 -1.71
C ASP A 324 -19.37 11.60 -1.46
N ALA A 325 -18.66 11.39 -0.35
CA ALA A 325 -18.09 10.08 -0.03
C ALA A 325 -19.14 9.02 0.37
N TYR A 326 -20.39 9.44 0.68
CA TYR A 326 -21.45 8.60 1.26
C TYR A 326 -22.72 8.56 0.39
N THR A 327 -22.61 8.22 -0.89
CA THR A 327 -23.77 8.20 -1.81
C THR A 327 -24.42 6.82 -1.99
N GLY A 328 -24.10 5.83 -1.15
CA GLY A 328 -24.62 4.46 -1.29
C GLY A 328 -24.29 3.58 -0.08
N ASP A 329 -24.56 2.28 -0.21
CA ASP A 329 -24.35 1.28 0.84
C ASP A 329 -22.90 0.78 0.94
N GLU A 330 -22.04 1.15 -0.01
CA GLU A 330 -20.62 0.77 -0.04
C GLU A 330 -19.79 1.59 0.95
N ASP A 331 -18.84 0.93 1.61
CA ASP A 331 -17.89 1.59 2.49
C ASP A 331 -17.03 2.60 1.70
N PRO A 332 -16.93 3.88 2.14
CA PRO A 332 -16.19 4.91 1.41
C PRO A 332 -14.72 4.58 1.18
N GLN A 333 -14.09 3.78 2.05
CA GLN A 333 -12.69 3.40 1.89
C GLN A 333 -12.53 2.39 0.75
N THR A 334 -13.44 1.43 0.67
CA THR A 334 -13.48 0.46 -0.43
C THR A 334 -13.71 1.17 -1.76
N ARG A 335 -14.65 2.12 -1.81
CA ARG A 335 -14.91 2.93 -3.01
C ARG A 335 -13.69 3.72 -3.47
N ALA A 336 -13.02 4.42 -2.55
CA ALA A 336 -11.82 5.20 -2.89
C ALA A 336 -10.71 4.33 -3.49
N LYS A 337 -10.54 3.08 -3.03
CA LYS A 337 -9.58 2.14 -3.61
C LYS A 337 -9.96 1.67 -5.01
N VAL A 338 -11.25 1.45 -5.26
CA VAL A 338 -11.76 1.11 -6.59
C VAL A 338 -11.50 2.26 -7.55
N ASP A 339 -11.84 3.49 -7.15
CA ASP A 339 -11.61 4.69 -7.96
C ASP A 339 -10.11 4.92 -8.24
N ASP A 340 -9.25 4.69 -7.24
CA ASP A 340 -7.79 4.78 -7.41
C ASP A 340 -7.26 3.74 -8.41
N VAL A 341 -7.62 2.46 -8.26
CA VAL A 341 -7.22 1.40 -9.19
C VAL A 341 -7.73 1.66 -10.60
N GLU A 342 -8.96 2.17 -10.77
CA GLU A 342 -9.54 2.48 -12.07
C GLU A 342 -8.83 3.67 -12.74
N THR A 343 -8.63 4.77 -12.00
CA THR A 343 -7.93 5.95 -12.52
C THR A 343 -6.47 5.66 -12.83
N MET A 344 -5.79 4.86 -12.00
CA MET A 344 -4.43 4.39 -12.25
C MET A 344 -4.35 3.56 -13.53
N ALA A 345 -5.28 2.64 -13.76
CA ALA A 345 -5.34 1.85 -14.98
C ALA A 345 -5.51 2.76 -16.23
N ARG A 346 -6.41 3.74 -16.17
CA ARG A 346 -6.59 4.73 -17.25
C ARG A 346 -5.34 5.59 -17.45
N ALA A 347 -4.70 6.06 -16.38
CA ALA A 347 -3.48 6.86 -16.43
C ALA A 347 -2.31 6.11 -17.06
N ILE A 348 -2.15 4.80 -16.79
CA ILE A 348 -1.13 3.95 -17.41
C ILE A 348 -1.35 3.84 -18.93
N VAL A 349 -2.59 3.57 -19.36
CA VAL A 349 -2.95 3.52 -20.79
C VAL A 349 -2.68 4.87 -21.45
N HIS A 350 -3.12 5.96 -20.81
CA HIS A 350 -2.94 7.33 -21.30
C HIS A 350 -1.45 7.68 -21.47
N ALA A 351 -0.64 7.42 -20.44
CA ALA A 351 0.82 7.63 -20.49
C ALA A 351 1.49 6.89 -21.65
N ALA A 352 1.12 5.62 -21.83
CA ALA A 352 1.65 4.80 -22.92
C ALA A 352 1.21 5.33 -24.30
N ASN A 353 0.01 5.89 -24.41
CA ASN A 353 -0.50 6.50 -25.65
C ASN A 353 0.10 7.88 -25.94
N LEU A 354 0.52 8.64 -24.93
CA LEU A 354 1.32 9.85 -25.07
C LEU A 354 2.76 9.56 -25.53
N GLY A 355 3.14 8.29 -25.65
CA GLY A 355 4.45 7.85 -26.11
C GLY A 355 5.51 7.84 -25.01
N ALA A 356 5.11 7.68 -23.75
CA ALA A 356 6.04 7.45 -22.66
C ALA A 356 6.90 6.22 -22.95
N THR A 357 8.21 6.33 -22.70
CA THR A 357 9.17 5.22 -22.76
C THR A 357 9.40 4.61 -21.37
N VAL A 358 9.20 5.40 -20.32
CA VAL A 358 9.20 4.93 -18.94
C VAL A 358 7.97 5.52 -18.26
N ILE A 359 7.27 4.72 -17.46
CA ILE A 359 6.19 5.18 -16.58
C ILE A 359 6.64 4.97 -15.14
N ASN A 360 6.75 6.06 -14.41
CA ASN A 360 7.01 6.09 -12.97
C ASN A 360 5.67 6.16 -12.22
N ILE A 361 5.42 5.20 -11.33
CA ILE A 361 4.22 5.15 -10.48
C ILE A 361 4.65 5.18 -9.01
N SER A 362 4.55 6.36 -8.41
CA SER A 362 4.99 6.57 -7.03
C SER A 362 3.91 6.32 -5.98
N ASP A 363 2.64 6.45 -6.38
CA ASP A 363 1.52 6.17 -5.51
C ASP A 363 0.98 4.75 -5.73
N VAL A 364 0.67 4.09 -4.63
CA VAL A 364 0.32 2.67 -4.64
C VAL A 364 -0.87 2.43 -3.72
N THR A 365 -1.72 1.50 -4.11
CA THR A 365 -2.84 1.08 -3.28
C THR A 365 -2.53 -0.23 -2.57
N CYS A 366 -2.66 -0.21 -1.25
CA CYS A 366 -2.46 -1.38 -0.39
C CYS A 366 -3.80 -2.02 0.01
N MET A 367 -3.84 -3.35 -0.07
CA MET A 367 -5.03 -4.16 0.22
C MET A 367 -4.65 -5.37 1.06
N SER A 368 -5.60 -5.84 1.88
CA SER A 368 -5.45 -7.12 2.56
C SER A 368 -5.51 -8.25 1.53
N ALA A 369 -4.63 -9.24 1.66
CA ALA A 369 -4.69 -10.49 0.90
C ALA A 369 -6.05 -11.21 1.03
N ARG A 370 -6.83 -10.91 2.07
CA ARG A 370 -8.16 -11.47 2.30
C ARG A 370 -9.30 -10.71 1.62
N ASN A 371 -9.03 -9.49 1.14
CA ASN A 371 -10.04 -8.63 0.52
C ASN A 371 -9.39 -7.79 -0.59
N ILE A 372 -9.10 -8.45 -1.71
CA ILE A 372 -8.53 -7.83 -2.91
C ILE A 372 -9.70 -7.42 -3.81
N ILE A 373 -9.76 -6.14 -4.17
CA ILE A 373 -10.76 -5.65 -5.13
C ILE A 373 -10.45 -6.14 -6.54
N ASP A 374 -11.43 -6.06 -7.44
CA ASP A 374 -11.21 -6.40 -8.85
C ASP A 374 -10.17 -5.46 -9.47
N GLN A 375 -9.13 -6.06 -10.08
CA GLN A 375 -8.02 -5.35 -10.71
C GLN A 375 -7.80 -5.79 -12.16
N ARG A 376 -8.77 -6.45 -12.80
CA ARG A 376 -8.66 -6.93 -14.19
C ARG A 376 -8.25 -5.80 -15.14
N THR A 377 -8.88 -4.64 -15.01
CA THR A 377 -8.60 -3.44 -15.82
C THR A 377 -7.17 -2.93 -15.62
N LEU A 378 -6.67 -2.92 -14.38
CA LEU A 378 -5.31 -2.51 -14.06
C LEU A 378 -4.27 -3.50 -14.60
N GLY A 379 -4.50 -4.81 -14.43
CA GLY A 379 -3.62 -5.83 -15.01
C GLY A 379 -3.55 -5.75 -16.53
N ALA A 380 -4.68 -5.48 -17.19
CA ALA A 380 -4.75 -5.27 -18.63
C ALA A 380 -3.98 -4.02 -19.08
N ALA A 381 -4.15 -2.89 -18.37
CA ALA A 381 -3.43 -1.64 -18.63
C ALA A 381 -1.91 -1.79 -18.49
N VAL A 382 -1.47 -2.45 -17.42
CA VAL A 382 -0.06 -2.76 -17.17
C VAL A 382 0.54 -3.61 -18.30
N ARG A 383 -0.13 -4.71 -18.68
CA ARG A 383 0.30 -5.54 -19.82
C ARG A 383 0.33 -4.74 -21.13
N TYR A 384 -0.71 -3.94 -21.40
CA TYR A 384 -0.80 -3.11 -22.60
C TYR A 384 0.40 -2.16 -22.72
N ALA A 385 0.70 -1.43 -21.64
CA ALA A 385 1.85 -0.54 -21.62
C ALA A 385 3.18 -1.31 -21.76
N ALA A 386 3.39 -2.37 -20.99
CA ALA A 386 4.65 -3.12 -20.98
C ALA A 386 4.92 -3.90 -22.28
N VAL A 387 3.89 -4.57 -22.82
CA VAL A 387 4.04 -5.53 -23.93
C VAL A 387 3.67 -4.90 -25.27
N ASP A 388 2.54 -4.21 -25.35
CA ASP A 388 2.00 -3.72 -26.63
C ASP A 388 2.59 -2.35 -27.00
N LYS A 389 2.91 -1.52 -25.99
CA LYS A 389 3.55 -0.20 -26.16
C LYS A 389 5.04 -0.18 -25.85
N ASN A 390 5.60 -1.30 -25.39
CA ASN A 390 7.01 -1.44 -25.06
C ASN A 390 7.52 -0.37 -24.06
N VAL A 391 6.77 -0.16 -22.98
CA VAL A 391 7.06 0.84 -21.95
C VAL A 391 7.60 0.19 -20.69
N VAL A 392 8.68 0.73 -20.11
CA VAL A 392 9.19 0.26 -18.81
C VAL A 392 8.32 0.86 -17.72
N ILE A 393 7.65 0.03 -16.93
CA ILE A 393 6.83 0.48 -15.80
C ILE A 393 7.64 0.26 -14.53
N VAL A 394 7.85 1.32 -13.77
CA VAL A 394 8.59 1.31 -12.49
C VAL A 394 7.62 1.78 -11.41
N ALA A 395 7.43 0.98 -10.37
CA ALA A 395 6.48 1.29 -9.31
C ALA A 395 7.09 1.15 -7.92
N ALA A 396 6.60 1.95 -6.97
CA ALA A 396 7.03 1.88 -5.58
C ALA A 396 6.66 0.55 -4.92
N ALA A 397 7.52 0.01 -4.05
CA ALA A 397 7.17 -1.17 -3.25
C ALA A 397 6.06 -0.88 -2.21
N GLY A 398 5.83 0.39 -1.92
CA GLY A 398 4.90 0.85 -0.90
C GLY A 398 5.60 1.08 0.44
N ASP A 399 5.01 1.96 1.24
CA ASP A 399 5.56 2.37 2.53
C ASP A 399 4.57 2.08 3.65
N THR A 400 5.03 1.62 4.82
CA THR A 400 4.14 1.36 5.96
C THR A 400 3.51 2.60 6.59
N SER A 401 3.97 3.80 6.21
CA SER A 401 3.31 5.06 6.56
C SER A 401 2.05 5.30 5.74
N LYS A 402 1.89 4.66 4.58
CA LYS A 402 0.69 4.75 3.75
C LYS A 402 -0.45 3.92 4.35
N LYS A 403 -1.67 4.39 4.09
CA LYS A 403 -2.89 3.75 4.59
C LYS A 403 -3.00 2.30 4.12
N ASP A 404 -3.32 1.40 5.04
CA ASP A 404 -3.48 -0.05 4.83
C ASP A 404 -2.24 -0.82 4.36
N CYS A 405 -1.09 -0.15 4.21
CA CYS A 405 0.18 -0.79 3.89
C CYS A 405 0.80 -1.38 5.15
N LYS A 406 0.62 -2.69 5.36
CA LYS A 406 1.28 -3.44 6.43
C LYS A 406 2.48 -4.20 5.88
N GLN A 407 3.45 -4.45 6.74
CA GLN A 407 4.64 -5.20 6.39
C GLN A 407 4.29 -6.69 6.13
N ASN A 408 4.84 -7.26 5.06
CA ASN A 408 4.80 -8.69 4.79
C ASN A 408 5.99 -9.40 5.46
N PRO A 409 5.92 -10.72 5.66
CA PRO A 409 7.10 -11.50 6.02
C PRO A 409 8.21 -11.35 4.97
N ALA A 410 9.45 -11.28 5.43
CA ALA A 410 10.60 -11.15 4.54
C ALA A 410 10.90 -12.45 3.79
N PHE A 411 10.69 -13.61 4.42
CA PHE A 411 10.78 -14.95 3.82
C PHE A 411 10.32 -16.02 4.83
N ASP A 412 9.94 -17.20 4.34
CA ASP A 412 9.71 -18.41 5.15
C ASP A 412 10.75 -19.51 4.82
N PRO A 413 11.69 -19.83 5.74
CA PRO A 413 12.69 -20.87 5.50
C PRO A 413 12.12 -22.29 5.46
N MET A 414 10.88 -22.49 5.95
CA MET A 414 10.23 -23.81 5.97
C MET A 414 9.57 -24.17 4.63
N GLN A 415 9.51 -23.23 3.68
CA GLN A 415 8.90 -23.42 2.36
C GLN A 415 9.91 -23.22 1.22
N PRO A 416 10.86 -24.15 1.01
CA PRO A 416 11.92 -24.00 0.01
C PRO A 416 11.43 -23.96 -1.45
N LYS A 417 10.17 -24.37 -1.71
CA LYS A 417 9.55 -24.30 -3.04
C LYS A 417 8.87 -22.95 -3.32
N ASP A 418 8.74 -22.10 -2.30
CA ASP A 418 8.23 -20.74 -2.38
C ASP A 418 9.33 -19.77 -1.88
N PRO A 419 10.44 -19.61 -2.61
CA PRO A 419 11.61 -18.89 -2.14
C PRO A 419 11.36 -17.38 -1.95
N ARG A 420 10.27 -16.86 -2.51
CA ARG A 420 9.83 -15.47 -2.39
C ARG A 420 8.66 -15.32 -1.40
N ASP A 421 8.19 -16.40 -0.78
CA ASP A 421 7.13 -16.38 0.24
C ASP A 421 5.82 -15.72 -0.24
N TRP A 422 5.36 -16.10 -1.45
CA TRP A 422 4.06 -15.68 -1.97
C TRP A 422 2.90 -16.12 -1.07
N SER A 423 3.02 -17.31 -0.49
CA SER A 423 2.02 -17.87 0.44
C SER A 423 1.92 -17.08 1.75
N GLY A 424 2.99 -16.40 2.18
CA GLY A 424 3.04 -15.55 3.37
C GLY A 424 2.50 -14.13 3.18
N VAL A 425 2.11 -13.74 1.96
CA VAL A 425 1.61 -12.37 1.68
C VAL A 425 0.34 -12.08 2.47
N THR A 426 0.36 -10.96 3.20
CA THR A 426 -0.79 -10.44 3.95
C THR A 426 -1.29 -9.09 3.44
N THR A 427 -0.40 -8.29 2.85
CA THR A 427 -0.70 -7.01 2.21
C THR A 427 -0.25 -7.05 0.76
N VAL A 428 -1.20 -6.94 -0.16
CA VAL A 428 -0.97 -6.77 -1.59
C VAL A 428 -0.75 -5.30 -1.89
N VAL A 429 0.28 -4.98 -2.66
CA VAL A 429 0.58 -3.62 -3.14
C VAL A 429 0.39 -3.59 -4.65
N THR A 430 -0.48 -2.70 -5.13
CA THR A 430 -0.76 -2.56 -6.57
C THR A 430 -0.31 -1.17 -7.07
N PRO A 431 0.30 -1.08 -8.27
CA PRO A 431 0.46 -2.11 -9.30
C PRO A 431 1.67 -3.04 -9.10
N SER A 432 2.42 -2.88 -8.01
CA SER A 432 3.71 -3.51 -7.74
C SER A 432 3.70 -5.04 -7.81
N TRP A 433 2.62 -5.69 -7.38
CA TRP A 433 2.49 -7.15 -7.43
C TRP A 433 2.40 -7.74 -8.86
N TYR A 434 2.24 -6.93 -9.91
CA TYR A 434 2.33 -7.34 -11.32
C TYR A 434 3.80 -7.43 -11.77
N SER A 435 4.63 -8.15 -11.02
CA SER A 435 6.10 -8.17 -11.16
C SER A 435 6.62 -8.68 -12.51
N ASP A 436 5.80 -9.41 -13.28
CA ASP A 436 6.16 -9.81 -14.65
C ASP A 436 6.23 -8.60 -15.60
N TYR A 437 5.51 -7.52 -15.30
CA TYR A 437 5.39 -6.34 -16.17
C TYR A 437 5.94 -5.06 -15.51
N VAL A 438 5.98 -5.03 -14.18
CA VAL A 438 6.32 -3.86 -13.37
C VAL A 438 7.60 -4.13 -12.60
N LEU A 439 8.60 -3.26 -12.77
CA LEU A 439 9.79 -3.26 -11.93
C LEU A 439 9.48 -2.55 -10.61
N THR A 440 9.24 -3.34 -9.57
CA THR A 440 8.96 -2.80 -8.23
C THR A 440 10.24 -2.42 -7.50
N VAL A 441 10.26 -1.22 -6.93
CA VAL A 441 11.42 -0.60 -6.29
C VAL A 441 11.25 -0.48 -4.78
N GLY A 442 12.09 -1.20 -4.03
CA GLY A 442 12.25 -1.02 -2.59
C GLY A 442 13.15 0.17 -2.24
N ALA A 443 13.11 0.61 -0.99
CA ALA A 443 13.92 1.73 -0.51
C ALA A 443 15.11 1.25 0.34
N VAL A 444 16.27 1.86 0.11
CA VAL A 444 17.45 1.80 0.99
C VAL A 444 17.84 3.18 1.51
N ASP A 445 18.65 3.24 2.56
CA ASP A 445 19.33 4.47 2.95
C ASP A 445 20.58 4.74 2.08
N THR A 446 21.27 5.86 2.34
CA THR A 446 22.49 6.27 1.62
C THR A 446 23.69 5.34 1.84
N GLU A 447 23.59 4.39 2.76
CA GLU A 447 24.59 3.34 2.98
C GLU A 447 24.17 1.99 2.34
N GLY A 448 23.05 1.97 1.61
CA GLY A 448 22.52 0.79 0.93
C GLY A 448 21.81 -0.20 1.85
N ARG A 449 21.48 0.19 3.09
CA ARG A 449 20.74 -0.68 4.01
C ARG A 449 19.24 -0.58 3.71
N PRO A 450 18.50 -1.71 3.66
CA PRO A 450 17.05 -1.70 3.47
C PRO A 450 16.36 -0.79 4.50
N LEU A 451 15.40 0.01 4.06
CA LEU A 451 14.66 0.94 4.91
C LEU A 451 13.64 0.17 5.76
N THR A 452 14.10 -0.50 6.81
CA THR A 452 13.28 -1.40 7.68
C THR A 452 12.86 -0.78 9.00
N GLN A 453 13.54 0.30 9.42
CA GLN A 453 13.26 1.02 10.66
C GLN A 453 13.37 2.53 10.43
N GLY A 454 12.64 3.06 9.45
CA GLY A 454 12.36 4.49 9.36
C GLY A 454 13.54 5.43 9.15
N GLY A 455 14.82 5.05 9.30
CA GLY A 455 15.92 6.01 9.40
C GLY A 455 15.70 7.12 10.45
N GLY A 456 14.80 6.92 11.43
CA GLY A 456 14.30 7.97 12.34
C GLY A 456 13.10 8.80 11.83
N GLN A 457 12.54 8.49 10.65
CA GLN A 457 11.52 9.24 9.92
C GLN A 457 10.20 8.46 9.66
N GLY A 458 10.03 7.29 10.26
CA GLY A 458 8.72 6.60 10.33
C GLY A 458 8.23 5.87 9.07
N SER A 459 8.95 5.92 7.95
CA SER A 459 8.61 5.18 6.72
C SER A 459 9.41 3.89 6.59
N THR A 460 8.77 2.74 6.34
CA THR A 460 9.47 1.49 6.05
C THR A 460 9.03 0.92 4.72
N SER A 461 9.99 0.45 3.92
CA SER A 461 9.71 -0.20 2.63
C SER A 461 8.94 -1.49 2.88
N VAL A 462 7.77 -1.63 2.27
CA VAL A 462 6.98 -2.86 2.32
C VAL A 462 7.74 -3.93 1.55
N ALA A 463 8.05 -5.04 2.24
CA ALA A 463 8.64 -6.21 1.62
C ALA A 463 7.57 -6.96 0.82
N GLY A 464 7.99 -7.64 -0.24
CA GLY A 464 7.09 -8.51 -0.98
C GLY A 464 7.81 -9.38 -2.01
N PRO A 465 7.19 -10.49 -2.42
CA PRO A 465 7.72 -11.37 -3.45
C PRO A 465 7.90 -10.69 -4.81
N TRP A 466 7.26 -9.54 -5.02
CA TRP A 466 7.30 -8.76 -6.25
C TRP A 466 8.40 -7.70 -6.30
N VAL A 467 9.09 -7.41 -5.19
CA VAL A 467 10.18 -6.42 -5.18
C VAL A 467 11.31 -6.93 -6.08
N GLY A 468 11.68 -6.13 -7.09
CA GLY A 468 12.67 -6.50 -8.10
C GLY A 468 14.01 -5.80 -7.90
N ILE A 469 14.02 -4.56 -7.44
CA ILE A 469 15.25 -3.78 -7.25
C ILE A 469 15.08 -2.79 -6.11
N ALA A 470 16.14 -2.11 -5.70
CA ALA A 470 16.09 -1.00 -4.75
C ALA A 470 16.89 0.21 -5.21
N ALA A 471 16.58 1.36 -4.61
CA ALA A 471 17.36 2.59 -4.74
C ALA A 471 17.27 3.41 -3.45
N PRO A 472 18.12 4.41 -3.25
CA PRO A 472 18.00 5.32 -2.12
C PRO A 472 16.60 5.93 -2.02
N GLY A 473 15.99 5.87 -0.84
CA GLY A 473 14.69 6.46 -0.53
C GLY A 473 14.76 7.51 0.58
N THR A 474 15.97 7.93 0.94
CA THR A 474 16.30 8.92 1.98
C THR A 474 17.22 9.99 1.40
N ASP A 475 17.52 11.04 2.18
CA ASP A 475 18.36 12.18 1.72
C ASP A 475 17.76 12.86 0.48
N VAL A 476 16.43 13.00 0.47
CA VAL A 476 15.68 13.51 -0.67
C VAL A 476 15.87 15.02 -0.78
N ILE A 477 16.34 15.41 -1.96
CA ILE A 477 16.41 16.80 -2.41
C ILE A 477 15.62 16.87 -3.71
N GLY A 478 14.84 17.92 -3.89
CA GLY A 478 14.04 18.12 -5.10
C GLY A 478 13.71 19.58 -5.38
N LEU A 479 13.04 19.82 -6.49
CA LEU A 479 12.57 21.15 -6.86
C LEU A 479 11.32 21.53 -6.07
N SER A 480 11.23 22.81 -5.72
CA SER A 480 10.07 23.37 -5.03
C SER A 480 8.87 23.45 -5.97
N PRO A 481 7.68 22.98 -5.55
CA PRO A 481 6.44 23.32 -6.24
C PRO A 481 5.98 24.76 -5.94
N ARG A 482 6.57 25.45 -4.96
CA ARG A 482 6.11 26.77 -4.48
C ARG A 482 6.91 27.94 -5.04
N ASP A 483 8.14 27.69 -5.44
CA ASP A 483 9.07 28.66 -6.00
C ASP A 483 10.06 27.99 -6.98
N ASP A 484 11.05 28.74 -7.45
CA ASP A 484 12.09 28.25 -8.38
C ASP A 484 13.31 27.62 -7.67
N GLY A 485 13.21 27.34 -6.36
CA GLY A 485 14.29 26.83 -5.52
C GLY A 485 14.32 25.32 -5.32
N LEU A 486 15.31 24.87 -4.56
CA LEU A 486 15.44 23.49 -4.07
C LEU A 486 14.86 23.37 -2.66
N ILE A 487 14.31 22.19 -2.36
CA ILE A 487 13.77 21.82 -1.06
C ILE A 487 14.34 20.47 -0.62
N ASN A 488 14.41 20.28 0.69
CA ASN A 488 14.73 19.00 1.32
C ASN A 488 13.90 18.74 2.57
N ALA A 489 12.83 19.52 2.75
CA ALA A 489 11.87 19.34 3.81
C ALA A 489 10.46 19.67 3.34
N ILE A 490 9.49 18.96 3.92
CA ILE A 490 8.06 19.21 3.81
C ILE A 490 7.46 19.31 5.21
N ASP A 491 6.25 19.84 5.30
CA ASP A 491 5.52 19.87 6.56
C ASP A 491 5.32 18.47 7.14
N GLY A 492 5.68 18.35 8.40
CA GLY A 492 5.40 17.21 9.26
C GLY A 492 4.37 17.52 10.34
N PRO A 493 4.09 16.55 11.22
CA PRO A 493 3.26 16.76 12.39
C PRO A 493 3.77 17.90 13.26
N ASP A 494 2.87 18.56 13.99
CA ASP A 494 3.17 19.57 15.00
C ASP A 494 4.01 20.77 14.50
N ASN A 495 3.80 21.20 13.24
CA ASN A 495 4.55 22.29 12.58
C ASN A 495 6.07 22.05 12.53
N THR A 496 6.48 20.80 12.40
CA THR A 496 7.89 20.44 12.20
C THR A 496 8.20 20.26 10.72
N LEU A 497 9.45 20.47 10.35
CA LEU A 497 9.94 20.13 9.01
C LEU A 497 10.49 18.70 9.03
N LEU A 498 10.02 17.86 8.12
CA LEU A 498 10.49 16.50 7.93
C LEU A 498 11.17 16.36 6.57
N VAL A 499 12.28 15.63 6.53
CA VAL A 499 12.86 15.24 5.24
C VAL A 499 11.95 14.21 4.59
N PRO A 500 11.59 14.38 3.31
CA PRO A 500 10.85 13.35 2.59
C PRO A 500 11.65 12.05 2.53
N ALA A 501 10.98 10.92 2.77
CA ALA A 501 11.54 9.60 2.60
C ALA A 501 10.46 8.59 2.22
N GLY A 502 10.81 7.63 1.36
CA GLY A 502 9.86 6.63 0.87
C GLY A 502 10.28 5.94 -0.43
N THR A 503 9.58 4.87 -0.74
CA THR A 503 9.79 4.07 -1.96
C THR A 503 9.45 4.83 -3.24
N SER A 504 8.63 5.88 -3.17
CA SER A 504 8.37 6.79 -4.29
C SER A 504 9.63 7.44 -4.85
N PHE A 505 10.53 7.91 -3.99
CA PHE A 505 11.78 8.55 -4.40
C PHE A 505 12.78 7.52 -4.95
N SER A 506 12.81 6.32 -4.37
CA SER A 506 13.59 5.21 -4.94
C SER A 506 13.11 4.85 -6.35
N THR A 507 11.78 4.85 -6.56
CA THR A 507 11.14 4.62 -7.87
C THR A 507 11.56 5.68 -8.87
N ALA A 508 11.58 6.96 -8.45
CA ALA A 508 12.04 8.07 -9.27
C ALA A 508 13.48 7.85 -9.78
N ILE A 509 14.38 7.43 -8.88
CA ILE A 509 15.78 7.13 -9.23
C ILE A 509 15.83 6.03 -10.29
N VAL A 510 15.18 4.89 -10.05
CA VAL A 510 15.19 3.75 -10.99
C VAL A 510 14.55 4.12 -12.33
N SER A 511 13.50 4.92 -12.34
CA SER A 511 12.88 5.44 -13.57
C SER A 511 13.86 6.29 -14.39
N GLY A 512 14.66 7.13 -13.73
CA GLY A 512 15.73 7.88 -14.37
C GLY A 512 16.81 6.96 -14.95
N VAL A 513 17.28 5.96 -14.19
CA VAL A 513 18.28 5.00 -14.67
C VAL A 513 17.72 4.18 -15.85
N ALA A 514 16.46 3.78 -15.81
CA ALA A 514 15.79 3.10 -16.92
C ALA A 514 15.78 3.99 -18.17
N ALA A 515 15.53 5.29 -18.04
CA ALA A 515 15.62 6.23 -19.15
C ALA A 515 17.06 6.36 -19.70
N LEU A 516 18.09 6.38 -18.84
CA LEU A 516 19.49 6.33 -19.29
C LEU A 516 19.78 5.07 -20.11
N VAL A 517 19.34 3.90 -19.62
CA VAL A 517 19.52 2.61 -20.30
C VAL A 517 18.79 2.60 -21.64
N ARG A 518 17.54 3.07 -21.68
CA ARG A 518 16.77 3.16 -22.94
C ARG A 518 17.39 4.11 -23.95
N ALA A 519 17.93 5.25 -23.51
CA ALA A 519 18.62 6.18 -24.39
C ALA A 519 19.88 5.55 -25.01
N LYS A 520 20.64 4.78 -24.23
CA LYS A 520 21.86 4.11 -24.71
C LYS A 520 21.58 2.85 -25.54
N TYR A 521 20.54 2.10 -25.19
CA TYR A 521 20.16 0.84 -25.82
C TYR A 521 18.71 0.89 -26.34
N PRO A 522 18.41 1.73 -27.35
CA PRO A 522 17.04 1.98 -27.82
C PRO A 522 16.36 0.74 -28.43
N GLN A 523 17.13 -0.28 -28.82
CA GLN A 523 16.63 -1.53 -29.38
C GLN A 523 16.07 -2.51 -28.33
N LEU A 524 16.40 -2.33 -27.05
CA LEU A 524 15.95 -3.24 -26.01
C LEU A 524 14.45 -3.08 -25.77
N SER A 525 13.77 -4.21 -25.55
CA SER A 525 12.40 -4.19 -25.06
C SER A 525 12.35 -3.73 -23.60
N ALA A 526 11.18 -3.32 -23.14
CA ALA A 526 10.96 -2.94 -21.75
C ALA A 526 11.37 -4.06 -20.78
N TYR A 527 11.04 -5.32 -21.11
CA TYR A 527 11.43 -6.47 -20.30
C TYR A 527 12.94 -6.71 -20.28
N GLN A 528 13.63 -6.48 -21.39
CA GLN A 528 15.09 -6.61 -21.46
C GLN A 528 15.79 -5.48 -20.68
N VAL A 529 15.22 -4.27 -20.68
CA VAL A 529 15.70 -3.17 -19.83
C VAL A 529 15.57 -3.55 -18.36
N ILE A 530 14.44 -4.11 -17.94
CA ILE A 530 14.24 -4.60 -16.56
C ILE A 530 15.28 -5.67 -16.20
N ASN A 531 15.43 -6.72 -17.03
CA ASN A 531 16.43 -7.77 -16.80
C ASN A 531 17.86 -7.20 -16.71
N ARG A 532 18.19 -6.19 -17.50
CA ARG A 532 19.49 -5.53 -17.44
C ARG A 532 19.70 -4.76 -16.14
N LEU A 533 18.71 -4.02 -15.67
CA LEU A 533 18.75 -3.31 -14.38
C LEU A 533 18.90 -4.30 -13.22
N GLU A 534 18.12 -5.39 -13.22
CA GLU A 534 18.19 -6.42 -12.19
C GLU A 534 19.54 -7.14 -12.15
N ARG A 535 20.08 -7.54 -13.31
CA ARG A 535 21.35 -8.29 -13.37
C ARG A 535 22.60 -7.47 -13.07
N THR A 536 22.49 -6.15 -13.13
CA THR A 536 23.59 -5.22 -12.83
C THR A 536 23.46 -4.58 -11.46
N ALA A 537 22.36 -4.84 -10.75
CA ALA A 537 22.16 -4.36 -9.39
C ALA A 537 23.14 -5.00 -8.40
N ARG A 538 23.40 -4.27 -7.30
CA ARG A 538 24.28 -4.70 -6.22
C ARG A 538 23.52 -5.63 -5.28
N ALA A 539 23.60 -6.93 -5.59
CA ALA A 539 22.83 -7.96 -4.93
C ALA A 539 23.00 -8.03 -3.40
N PRO A 540 21.93 -8.29 -2.64
CA PRO A 540 22.02 -8.60 -1.22
C PRO A 540 22.73 -9.94 -1.00
N ALA A 541 23.08 -10.23 0.25
CA ALA A 541 23.78 -11.47 0.63
C ALA A 541 23.05 -12.76 0.20
N ARG A 542 21.73 -12.71 0.04
CA ARG A 542 20.89 -13.84 -0.41
C ARG A 542 20.74 -13.94 -1.93
N GLY A 543 21.38 -13.06 -2.69
CA GLY A 543 21.20 -12.93 -4.14
C GLY A 543 19.93 -12.16 -4.49
N VAL A 544 18.76 -12.68 -4.09
CA VAL A 544 17.46 -12.00 -4.23
C VAL A 544 16.66 -12.14 -2.94
N ASP A 545 16.06 -11.05 -2.48
CA ASP A 545 15.15 -11.06 -1.33
C ASP A 545 13.91 -10.19 -1.53
N ASN A 546 12.99 -10.20 -0.57
CA ASN A 546 11.74 -9.45 -0.65
C ASN A 546 11.86 -7.98 -0.27
N GLN A 547 13.03 -7.51 0.18
CA GLN A 547 13.23 -6.14 0.67
C GLN A 547 13.86 -5.25 -0.39
N VAL A 548 14.87 -5.77 -1.08
CA VAL A 548 15.62 -5.05 -2.11
C VAL A 548 15.66 -5.78 -3.45
N GLY A 549 15.03 -6.94 -3.58
CA GLY A 549 15.02 -7.71 -4.82
C GLY A 549 16.44 -8.14 -5.20
N TYR A 550 16.82 -7.87 -6.44
CA TYR A 550 18.17 -8.06 -6.96
C TYR A 550 19.20 -7.05 -6.42
N GLY A 551 18.78 -6.13 -5.54
CA GLY A 551 19.67 -5.22 -4.82
C GLY A 551 19.59 -3.78 -5.31
N VAL A 552 20.57 -2.96 -4.90
CA VAL A 552 20.57 -1.53 -5.22
C VAL A 552 20.97 -1.30 -6.67
N VAL A 553 20.21 -0.48 -7.39
CA VAL A 553 20.50 -0.11 -8.79
C VAL A 553 21.92 0.46 -8.93
N ASP A 554 22.63 0.03 -9.98
CA ASP A 554 23.97 0.51 -10.33
C ASP A 554 23.93 1.10 -11.75
N PRO A 555 23.83 2.43 -11.89
CA PRO A 555 23.71 3.07 -13.21
C PRO A 555 24.91 2.81 -14.11
N VAL A 556 26.13 2.81 -13.56
CA VAL A 556 27.36 2.61 -14.33
C VAL A 556 27.41 1.19 -14.87
N ALA A 557 27.15 0.18 -14.02
CA ALA A 557 27.11 -1.21 -14.45
C ALA A 557 25.98 -1.45 -15.47
N ALA A 558 24.77 -0.93 -15.21
CA ALA A 558 23.66 -1.01 -16.15
C ALA A 558 24.00 -0.42 -17.52
N LEU A 559 24.77 0.67 -17.57
CA LEU A 559 25.17 1.29 -18.82
C LEU A 559 26.36 0.61 -19.48
N THR A 560 27.22 -0.13 -18.78
CA THR A 560 28.53 -0.56 -19.31
C THR A 560 28.74 -2.07 -19.43
N TRP A 561 28.09 -2.88 -18.58
CA TRP A 561 28.34 -4.32 -18.57
C TRP A 561 27.75 -5.02 -19.79
N ASP A 562 28.42 -6.07 -20.24
CA ASP A 562 27.85 -6.99 -21.23
C ASP A 562 26.94 -8.00 -20.50
N VAL A 563 25.63 -7.85 -20.69
CA VAL A 563 24.60 -8.64 -20.00
C VAL A 563 23.75 -9.30 -21.07
N PRO A 564 23.49 -10.61 -20.99
CA PRO A 564 22.57 -11.27 -21.92
C PRO A 564 21.19 -10.60 -21.89
N ASP A 565 20.70 -10.19 -23.04
CA ASP A 565 19.44 -9.45 -23.14
C ASP A 565 18.25 -10.20 -22.51
N GLY A 566 18.27 -11.53 -22.57
CA GLY A 566 17.15 -12.36 -22.14
C GLY A 566 15.98 -12.30 -23.14
N PRO A 567 14.82 -12.85 -22.77
CA PRO A 567 13.65 -12.86 -23.65
C PRO A 567 13.13 -11.43 -23.86
N ALA A 568 12.57 -11.14 -25.04
CA ALA A 568 12.03 -9.81 -25.33
C ALA A 568 10.71 -9.50 -24.62
N LYS A 569 9.99 -10.52 -24.14
CA LYS A 569 8.69 -10.39 -23.49
C LYS A 569 8.66 -11.17 -22.18
N PRO A 570 7.88 -10.72 -21.20
CA PRO A 570 7.71 -11.44 -19.95
C PRO A 570 6.99 -12.78 -20.15
N PRO A 571 7.18 -13.74 -19.22
CA PRO A 571 6.33 -14.93 -19.14
C PRO A 571 4.88 -14.49 -18.94
N GLN A 572 3.99 -14.81 -19.89
CA GLN A 572 2.62 -14.30 -19.87
C GLN A 572 1.71 -15.19 -19.01
N GLN A 573 1.36 -14.73 -17.81
CA GLN A 573 0.30 -15.34 -16.99
C GLN A 573 -1.07 -14.78 -17.38
N LEU A 574 -1.63 -15.27 -18.49
CA LEU A 574 -2.91 -14.82 -19.00
C LEU A 574 -4.07 -15.66 -18.44
N SER A 575 -5.13 -14.98 -18.02
CA SER A 575 -6.42 -15.61 -17.75
C SER A 575 -7.05 -16.01 -19.08
N ALA A 576 -7.21 -17.30 -19.33
CA ALA A 576 -8.01 -17.76 -20.46
C ALA A 576 -9.51 -17.53 -20.14
N PRO A 577 -10.33 -17.05 -21.10
CA PRO A 577 -11.76 -16.99 -20.91
C PRO A 577 -12.28 -18.41 -20.62
N LEU A 578 -13.07 -18.55 -19.55
CA LEU A 578 -13.70 -19.82 -19.19
C LEU A 578 -14.61 -20.28 -20.35
N ASN A 579 -14.16 -21.28 -21.10
CA ASN A 579 -15.04 -21.98 -22.02
C ASN A 579 -15.95 -22.89 -21.19
N ILE A 580 -17.07 -22.34 -20.71
CA ILE A 580 -18.08 -23.10 -19.96
C ILE A 580 -18.63 -24.16 -20.93
N PRO A 581 -18.36 -25.47 -20.72
CA PRO A 581 -18.98 -26.50 -21.53
C PRO A 581 -20.49 -26.29 -21.43
N LYS A 582 -21.19 -26.30 -22.58
CA LYS A 582 -22.66 -26.21 -22.60
C LYS A 582 -23.20 -27.17 -21.52
N PRO A 583 -24.08 -26.71 -20.60
CA PRO A 583 -24.62 -27.57 -19.56
C PRO A 583 -25.06 -28.89 -20.18
N ALA A 584 -24.67 -30.02 -19.57
CA ALA A 584 -25.16 -31.31 -20.02
C ALA A 584 -26.70 -31.21 -20.10
N PRO A 585 -27.34 -31.70 -21.18
CA PRO A 585 -28.79 -31.66 -21.29
C PRO A 585 -29.40 -32.24 -20.01
N ASP A 586 -30.42 -31.57 -19.48
CA ASP A 586 -31.07 -31.97 -18.24
C ASP A 586 -31.33 -33.47 -18.25
N ARG A 587 -30.86 -34.16 -17.19
CA ARG A 587 -31.06 -35.61 -17.08
C ARG A 587 -32.56 -35.85 -17.11
N ASP A 588 -33.02 -36.60 -18.10
CA ASP A 588 -34.41 -37.04 -18.16
C ASP A 588 -34.74 -37.82 -16.88
N MET A 589 -35.49 -37.18 -15.98
CA MET A 589 -35.84 -37.74 -14.69
C MET A 589 -37.07 -38.65 -14.76
N VAL A 590 -37.73 -38.77 -15.93
CA VAL A 590 -38.92 -39.62 -16.12
C VAL A 590 -38.65 -41.07 -15.68
N PRO A 591 -37.53 -41.73 -16.02
CA PRO A 591 -37.25 -43.09 -15.56
C PRO A 591 -37.07 -43.20 -14.04
N VAL A 592 -36.50 -42.16 -13.41
CA VAL A 592 -36.29 -42.10 -11.95
C VAL A 592 -37.61 -41.97 -11.21
N TRP A 593 -38.50 -41.09 -11.70
CA TRP A 593 -39.84 -40.92 -11.14
C TRP A 593 -40.73 -42.15 -11.35
N VAL A 594 -40.62 -42.82 -12.50
CA VAL A 594 -41.32 -44.09 -12.76
C VAL A 594 -40.81 -45.19 -11.81
N ALA A 595 -39.49 -45.31 -11.61
CA ALA A 595 -38.92 -46.28 -10.68
C ALA A 595 -39.32 -46.00 -9.22
N ALA A 596 -39.28 -44.74 -8.78
CA ALA A 596 -39.69 -44.33 -7.45
C ALA A 596 -41.19 -44.57 -7.21
N GLY A 597 -42.03 -44.23 -8.18
CA GLY A 597 -43.47 -44.50 -8.14
C GLY A 597 -43.80 -45.99 -8.11
N GLY A 598 -43.11 -46.80 -8.91
CA GLY A 598 -43.25 -48.26 -8.90
C GLY A 598 -42.84 -48.89 -7.56
N LEU A 599 -41.73 -48.43 -6.97
CA LEU A 599 -41.27 -48.90 -5.67
C LEU A 599 -42.25 -48.52 -4.55
N PHE A 600 -42.80 -47.31 -4.58
CA PHE A 600 -43.79 -46.85 -3.61
C PHE A 600 -45.10 -47.66 -3.71
N ALA A 601 -45.58 -47.91 -4.92
CA ALA A 601 -46.75 -48.76 -5.15
C ALA A 601 -46.52 -50.20 -4.64
N ALA A 602 -45.35 -50.79 -4.91
CA ALA A 602 -45.00 -52.12 -4.44
C ALA A 602 -44.94 -52.20 -2.89
N LEU A 603 -44.41 -51.17 -2.23
CA LEU A 603 -44.37 -51.07 -0.79
C LEU A 603 -45.76 -50.90 -0.16
N LEU A 604 -46.65 -50.12 -0.79
CA LEU A 604 -48.04 -49.99 -0.33
C LEU A 604 -48.81 -51.31 -0.47
N ILE A 605 -48.66 -52.01 -1.59
CA ILE A 605 -49.29 -53.32 -1.80
C ILE A 605 -48.73 -54.34 -0.81
N GLY A 606 -47.40 -54.39 -0.63
CA GLY A 606 -46.76 -55.27 0.35
C GLY A 606 -47.20 -54.98 1.78
N GLY A 607 -47.33 -53.70 2.13
CA GLY A 607 -47.84 -53.24 3.43
C GLY A 607 -49.31 -53.62 3.65
N ALA A 608 -50.16 -53.47 2.63
CA ALA A 608 -51.57 -53.85 2.71
C ALA A 608 -51.75 -55.37 2.85
N VAL A 609 -51.01 -56.17 2.07
CA VAL A 609 -51.04 -57.64 2.16
C VAL A 609 -50.53 -58.12 3.52
N PHE A 610 -49.45 -57.51 4.02
CA PHE A 610 -48.93 -57.82 5.35
C PHE A 610 -49.90 -57.42 6.46
N GLY A 611 -50.53 -56.25 6.35
CA GLY A 611 -51.56 -55.76 7.27
C GLY A 611 -52.78 -56.70 7.32
N ILE A 612 -53.28 -57.12 6.16
CA ILE A 612 -54.39 -58.08 6.05
C ILE A 612 -53.99 -59.45 6.66
N ALA A 613 -52.80 -59.94 6.36
CA ALA A 613 -52.31 -61.21 6.90
C ALA A 613 -52.17 -61.18 8.44
N VAL A 614 -51.70 -60.07 9.00
CA VAL A 614 -51.61 -59.86 10.46
C VAL A 614 -52.99 -59.73 11.09
N PHE A 615 -53.93 -59.05 10.44
CA PHE A 615 -55.31 -58.91 10.90
C PHE A 615 -56.03 -60.26 10.96
N ILE A 616 -55.95 -61.07 9.89
CA ILE A 616 -56.52 -62.44 9.83
C ILE A 616 -55.90 -63.35 10.90
N LYS A 617 -54.59 -63.20 11.18
CA LYS A 617 -53.90 -63.98 12.22
C LYS A 617 -54.29 -63.56 13.64
N ARG A 618 -54.67 -62.29 13.84
CA ARG A 618 -55.19 -61.79 15.12
C ARG A 618 -56.64 -62.21 15.37
N THR A 619 -57.50 -62.19 14.35
CA THR A 619 -58.90 -62.63 14.50
C THR A 619 -59.00 -64.14 14.74
N ARG A 620 -58.11 -64.95 14.16
CA ARG A 620 -57.99 -66.40 14.46
C ARG A 620 -57.45 -66.75 15.85
N LYS A 621 -56.96 -65.78 16.62
CA LYS A 621 -56.50 -65.98 18.02
C LYS A 621 -57.54 -65.55 19.06
N GLN A 622 -58.69 -65.01 18.63
CA GLN A 622 -59.79 -64.57 19.50
C GLN A 622 -61.08 -65.40 19.33
N GLN A 623 -61.02 -66.47 18.54
CA GLN A 623 -61.93 -67.62 18.57
C GLN A 623 -61.17 -68.80 19.14
#